data_AF-A0ABD5TYJ4-F1
#
_entry.id   AF-A0ABD5TYJ4-F1
#
_cell.length_a   1.000
_cell.length_b   1.000
_cell.length_c   1.000
_cell.angle_alpha   90.00
_cell.angle_beta   90.00
_cell.angle_gamma   90.00
#
_symmetry.space_group_name_H-M   'P 1'
#
loop_
_entity.id
_entity.type
_entity.pdbx_description
1 polymer ?
#
loop_
_entity_poly.entity_id
_entity_poly.type
_entity_poly.pdbx_seq_one_letter_code
_entity_poly.pdbx_strand_id
1 'polypeptide(L)'
;MPKQYASRAALERELDYSPLDFGIESETDWNDLLDESLQTATERVDGWTTSEHTWTDADDAPYTISEAVIRLARARILRIHEDGIASEDLVSGAGYDYRSPKELHADIKGDLRDMGYRRLGGGSRHITSTNFSDS
;
A
#
# COMPACT_ATOMS: atom_id res chain seq x y z
N MET A 1 2.66 10.93 -14.65
CA MET A 1 1.96 9.71 -14.21
C MET A 1 1.60 9.92 -12.74
N PRO A 2 0.39 9.51 -12.29
CA PRO A 2 0.07 9.46 -10.87
C PRO A 2 1.06 8.55 -10.14
N LYS A 3 1.29 8.81 -8.85
CA LYS A 3 2.17 8.03 -7.99
C LYS A 3 1.58 6.62 -7.85
N GLN A 4 2.36 5.59 -8.13
CA GLN A 4 1.90 4.20 -8.06
C GLN A 4 3.04 3.33 -7.52
N TYR A 5 2.84 2.67 -6.38
CA TYR A 5 3.90 1.87 -5.73
C TYR A 5 3.95 0.41 -6.15
N ALA A 6 3.03 -0.01 -7.03
CA ALA A 6 2.99 -1.34 -7.59
C ALA A 6 2.49 -1.29 -9.03
N SER A 7 2.97 -2.21 -9.86
CA SER A 7 2.56 -2.29 -11.27
C SER A 7 1.27 -3.09 -11.45
N ARG A 8 0.51 -2.75 -12.50
CA ARG A 8 -0.69 -3.51 -12.91
C ARG A 8 -0.40 -4.99 -13.09
N ALA A 9 0.68 -5.32 -13.78
CA ALA A 9 1.08 -6.71 -14.01
C ALA A 9 1.42 -7.47 -12.72
N ALA A 10 1.85 -6.78 -11.65
CA ALA A 10 2.05 -7.41 -10.34
C ALA A 10 0.71 -7.68 -9.64
N LEU A 11 -0.24 -6.75 -9.73
CA LEU A 11 -1.60 -6.96 -9.22
C LEU A 11 -2.31 -8.11 -9.94
N GLU A 12 -2.28 -8.14 -11.28
CA GLU A 12 -2.94 -9.18 -12.08
C GLU A 12 -2.45 -10.59 -11.73
N ARG A 13 -1.16 -10.75 -11.45
CA ARG A 13 -0.59 -12.05 -11.03
C ARG A 13 -1.14 -12.56 -9.69
N GLU A 14 -1.69 -11.68 -8.88
CA GLU A 14 -2.23 -11.99 -7.56
C GLU A 14 -3.77 -12.07 -7.57
N LEU A 15 -4.42 -11.73 -8.67
CA LEU A 15 -5.88 -11.80 -8.78
C LEU A 15 -6.31 -13.20 -9.22
N ASP A 16 -7.27 -13.75 -8.50
CA ASP A 16 -8.03 -14.94 -8.91
C ASP A 16 -9.23 -14.56 -9.78
N TYR A 17 -9.34 -13.29 -10.17
CA TYR A 17 -10.43 -12.73 -10.96
C TYR A 17 -9.97 -12.33 -12.36
N SER A 18 -10.90 -12.39 -13.28
CA SER A 18 -10.77 -11.98 -14.67
C SER A 18 -11.80 -10.90 -15.00
N PRO A 19 -11.65 -10.18 -16.13
CA PRO A 19 -12.66 -9.21 -16.59
C PRO A 19 -14.09 -9.80 -16.66
N LEU A 20 -14.20 -11.09 -16.99
CA LEU A 20 -15.48 -11.79 -17.13
C LEU A 20 -16.24 -11.90 -15.80
N ASP A 21 -15.53 -11.98 -14.67
CA ASP A 21 -16.13 -12.04 -13.34
C ASP A 21 -16.83 -10.72 -12.95
N PHE A 22 -16.56 -9.66 -13.69
CA PHE A 22 -17.16 -8.34 -13.54
C PHE A 22 -18.11 -7.97 -14.70
N GLY A 23 -18.32 -8.87 -15.66
CA GLY A 23 -19.07 -8.56 -16.88
C GLY A 23 -18.39 -7.48 -17.74
N ILE A 24 -17.07 -7.32 -17.62
CA ILE A 24 -16.29 -6.35 -18.38
C ILE A 24 -15.84 -7.01 -19.69
N GLU A 25 -16.29 -6.46 -20.81
CA GLU A 25 -15.94 -6.94 -22.16
C GLU A 25 -14.75 -6.19 -22.77
N SER A 26 -14.44 -5.00 -22.23
CA SER A 26 -13.40 -4.10 -22.71
C SER A 26 -12.12 -4.27 -21.89
N GLU A 27 -11.01 -4.56 -22.56
CA GLU A 27 -9.68 -4.60 -21.92
C GLU A 27 -9.31 -3.24 -21.32
N THR A 28 -9.76 -2.13 -21.93
CA THR A 28 -9.56 -0.78 -21.39
C THR A 28 -10.26 -0.63 -20.05
N ASP A 29 -11.53 -1.03 -19.95
CA ASP A 29 -12.32 -0.87 -18.73
C ASP A 29 -11.77 -1.76 -17.60
N TRP A 30 -11.24 -2.92 -17.94
CA TRP A 30 -10.52 -3.77 -16.99
C TRP A 30 -9.24 -3.11 -16.49
N ASN A 31 -8.43 -2.58 -17.41
CA ASN A 31 -7.21 -1.87 -17.07
C ASN A 31 -7.47 -0.64 -16.19
N ASP A 32 -8.54 0.10 -16.47
CA ASP A 32 -8.96 1.26 -15.70
C ASP A 32 -9.36 0.85 -14.27
N LEU A 33 -10.13 -0.24 -14.11
CA LEU A 33 -10.47 -0.79 -12.79
C LEU A 33 -9.23 -1.15 -11.97
N LEU A 34 -8.23 -1.78 -12.59
CA LEU A 34 -6.98 -2.16 -11.93
C LEU A 34 -6.16 -0.93 -11.54
N ASP A 35 -6.04 0.05 -12.43
CA ASP A 35 -5.29 1.28 -12.19
C ASP A 35 -5.92 2.12 -11.09
N GLU A 36 -7.24 2.30 -11.12
CA GLU A 36 -7.98 2.98 -10.04
C GLU A 36 -7.76 2.29 -8.70
N SER A 37 -7.82 0.95 -8.68
CA SER A 37 -7.63 0.17 -7.45
C SER A 37 -6.23 0.35 -6.88
N LEU A 38 -5.21 0.36 -7.75
CA LEU A 38 -3.82 0.62 -7.36
C LEU A 38 -3.61 2.05 -6.90
N GLN A 39 -4.26 3.03 -7.55
CA GLN A 39 -4.16 4.42 -7.17
C GLN A 39 -4.78 4.66 -5.80
N THR A 40 -6.01 4.20 -5.56
CA THR A 40 -6.67 4.31 -4.24
C THR A 40 -5.83 3.64 -3.14
N ALA A 41 -5.27 2.46 -3.42
CA ALA A 41 -4.39 1.77 -2.48
C ALA A 41 -3.08 2.54 -2.23
N THR A 42 -2.49 3.12 -3.27
CA THR A 42 -1.27 3.94 -3.17
C THR A 42 -1.52 5.18 -2.31
N GLU A 43 -2.59 5.92 -2.56
CA GLU A 43 -2.97 7.10 -1.76
C GLU A 43 -3.19 6.74 -0.29
N ARG A 44 -3.78 5.57 -0.03
CA ARG A 44 -4.00 5.07 1.33
C ARG A 44 -2.69 4.78 2.06
N VAL A 45 -1.77 4.06 1.40
CA VAL A 45 -0.45 3.73 1.96
C VAL A 45 0.42 4.97 2.11
N ASP A 46 0.33 5.91 1.16
CA ASP A 46 1.03 7.19 1.23
C ASP A 46 0.62 7.98 2.48
N GLY A 47 -0.68 7.97 2.81
CA GLY A 47 -1.21 8.57 4.03
C GLY A 47 -0.74 7.89 5.33
N TRP A 48 -0.19 6.67 5.27
CA TRP A 48 0.41 5.99 6.43
C TRP A 48 1.90 6.32 6.60
N THR A 49 2.55 6.68 5.50
CA THR A 49 3.96 7.04 5.48
C THR A 49 4.14 8.51 5.84
N THR A 50 5.21 8.85 6.58
CA THR A 50 5.51 10.25 6.89
C THR A 50 6.04 10.96 5.64
N SER A 51 5.77 12.27 5.52
CA SER A 51 6.13 13.13 4.37
C SER A 51 7.63 13.20 4.01
N GLU A 52 8.50 12.55 4.79
CA GLU A 52 9.94 12.46 4.55
C GLU A 52 10.34 11.28 3.64
N HIS A 53 9.37 10.41 3.30
CA HIS A 53 9.60 9.26 2.41
C HIS A 53 8.76 9.44 1.14
N THR A 54 9.42 9.88 0.07
CA THR A 54 8.82 10.04 -1.26
C THR A 54 9.40 8.98 -2.19
N TRP A 55 8.72 7.85 -2.30
CA TRP A 55 8.89 6.96 -3.46
C TRP A 55 8.09 7.54 -4.62
N THR A 56 8.66 7.53 -5.81
CA THR A 56 8.05 8.15 -6.98
C THR A 56 7.27 7.16 -7.84
N ASP A 57 7.66 5.89 -7.81
CA ASP A 57 7.07 4.82 -8.60
C ASP A 57 7.23 3.44 -7.91
N ALA A 58 6.85 2.39 -8.65
CA ALA A 58 6.86 1.01 -8.19
C ALA A 58 8.27 0.40 -8.10
N ASP A 59 9.24 0.94 -8.84
CA ASP A 59 10.62 0.45 -8.83
C ASP A 59 11.39 1.02 -7.63
N ASP A 60 11.01 2.22 -7.17
CA ASP A 60 11.59 2.88 -5.99
C ASP A 60 10.95 2.43 -4.66
N ALA A 61 9.73 1.90 -4.69
CA ALA A 61 9.00 1.51 -3.50
C ALA A 61 9.60 0.24 -2.86
N PRO A 62 9.80 0.21 -1.53
CA PRO A 62 10.20 -1.00 -0.83
C PRO A 62 9.20 -2.13 -1.05
N TYR A 63 9.68 -3.37 -1.12
CA TYR A 63 8.83 -4.54 -1.34
C TYR A 63 7.59 -4.59 -0.43
N THR A 64 7.73 -4.29 0.87
CA THR A 64 6.61 -4.24 1.82
C THR A 64 5.55 -3.20 1.41
N ILE A 65 5.95 -2.07 0.86
CA ILE A 65 5.04 -1.00 0.41
C ILE A 65 4.30 -1.45 -0.85
N SER A 66 5.00 -2.00 -1.83
CA SER A 66 4.38 -2.56 -3.03
C SER A 66 3.43 -3.70 -2.70
N GLU A 67 3.81 -4.61 -1.79
CA GLU A 67 2.97 -5.71 -1.33
C GLU A 67 1.72 -5.20 -0.60
N ALA A 68 1.85 -4.19 0.26
CA ALA A 68 0.71 -3.56 0.93
C ALA A 68 -0.28 -2.94 -0.06
N VAL A 69 0.23 -2.22 -1.07
CA VAL A 69 -0.61 -1.64 -2.13
C VAL A 69 -1.35 -2.73 -2.90
N ILE A 70 -0.66 -3.80 -3.30
CA ILE A 70 -1.28 -4.93 -4.01
C ILE A 70 -2.38 -5.57 -3.15
N ARG A 71 -2.13 -5.83 -1.87
CA ARG A 71 -3.13 -6.41 -0.95
C ARG A 71 -4.37 -5.54 -0.82
N LEU A 72 -4.21 -4.23 -0.70
CA LEU A 72 -5.34 -3.29 -0.61
C LEU A 72 -6.11 -3.19 -1.93
N ALA A 73 -5.41 -3.15 -3.06
CA ALA A 73 -6.04 -3.13 -4.38
C ALA A 73 -6.85 -4.40 -4.62
N ARG A 74 -6.31 -5.59 -4.28
CA ARG A 74 -7.05 -6.87 -4.32
C ARG A 74 -8.30 -6.83 -3.45
N ALA A 75 -8.20 -6.31 -2.24
CA ALA A 75 -9.34 -6.20 -1.32
C ALA A 75 -10.45 -5.29 -1.87
N ARG A 76 -10.09 -4.19 -2.55
CA ARG A 76 -11.06 -3.34 -3.26
C ARG A 76 -11.74 -4.11 -4.39
N ILE A 77 -10.97 -4.81 -5.22
CA ILE A 77 -11.49 -5.59 -6.36
C ILE A 77 -12.44 -6.70 -5.88
N LEU A 78 -12.07 -7.43 -4.82
CA LEU A 78 -12.93 -8.41 -4.16
C LEU A 78 -14.28 -7.81 -3.75
N ARG A 79 -14.27 -6.63 -3.12
CA ARG A 79 -15.52 -5.94 -2.73
C ARG A 79 -16.36 -5.49 -3.91
N ILE A 80 -15.72 -4.99 -4.97
CA ILE A 80 -16.44 -4.63 -6.19
C ILE A 80 -17.15 -5.86 -6.76
N HIS A 81 -16.51 -7.04 -6.67
CA HIS A 81 -17.11 -8.29 -7.10
C HIS A 81 -18.25 -8.75 -6.19
N GLU A 82 -18.05 -8.76 -4.86
CA GLU A 82 -19.02 -9.27 -3.89
C GLU A 82 -20.23 -8.36 -3.70
N ASP A 83 -20.01 -7.05 -3.58
CA ASP A 83 -21.02 -6.07 -3.20
C ASP A 83 -21.57 -5.28 -4.40
N GLY A 84 -20.92 -5.34 -5.57
CA GLY A 84 -21.24 -4.51 -6.74
C GLY A 84 -21.06 -3.00 -6.49
N ILE A 85 -20.48 -2.63 -5.34
CA ILE A 85 -20.30 -1.26 -4.89
C ILE A 85 -18.83 -0.89 -5.09
N ALA A 86 -18.58 -0.01 -6.06
CA ALA A 86 -17.27 0.65 -6.25
C ALA A 86 -16.97 1.72 -5.19
N SER A 87 -17.64 1.70 -4.02
CA SER A 87 -17.50 2.78 -3.05
C SER A 87 -16.14 2.76 -2.38
N GLU A 88 -15.62 3.97 -2.21
CA GLU A 88 -14.35 4.32 -1.58
C GLU A 88 -14.28 3.93 -0.08
N ASP A 89 -15.32 3.29 0.47
CA ASP A 89 -15.41 2.89 1.87
C ASP A 89 -14.75 1.52 2.09
N LEU A 90 -13.42 1.50 2.10
CA LEU A 90 -12.63 0.40 2.67
C LEU A 90 -12.79 0.38 4.20
N VAL A 91 -13.94 -0.07 4.71
CA VAL A 91 -14.11 -0.47 6.12
C VAL A 91 -14.78 -1.84 6.25
N SER A 92 -13.97 -2.78 6.76
CA SER A 92 -14.25 -4.04 7.46
C SER A 92 -15.18 -5.08 6.83
N GLY A 93 -14.60 -6.22 6.44
CA GLY A 93 -15.31 -7.51 6.47
C GLY A 93 -15.41 -8.19 5.11
N ALA A 94 -14.37 -8.93 4.73
CA ALA A 94 -14.49 -10.11 3.87
C ALA A 94 -13.38 -11.08 4.30
N GLY A 95 -13.76 -12.32 4.62
CA GLY A 95 -12.89 -13.30 5.26
C GLY A 95 -12.07 -14.09 4.25
N TYR A 96 -10.75 -13.91 4.29
CA TYR A 96 -9.67 -14.87 4.04
C TYR A 96 -8.40 -14.21 4.58
N ASP A 97 -7.85 -14.69 5.70
CA ASP A 97 -6.65 -14.13 6.37
C ASP A 97 -6.55 -12.58 6.35
N TYR A 98 -7.71 -11.92 6.46
CA TYR A 98 -7.83 -10.48 6.28
C TYR A 98 -7.24 -9.79 7.51
N ARG A 99 -6.00 -9.32 7.39
CA ARG A 99 -5.48 -8.30 8.29
C ARG A 99 -6.21 -7.01 7.99
N SER A 100 -6.87 -6.47 9.01
CA SER A 100 -7.54 -5.18 8.92
C SER A 100 -6.57 -4.09 8.43
N PRO A 101 -7.04 -3.01 7.81
CA PRO A 101 -6.18 -1.89 7.40
C PRO A 101 -5.34 -1.33 8.55
N LYS A 102 -5.78 -1.51 9.80
CA LYS A 102 -5.03 -1.13 11.01
C LYS A 102 -3.86 -2.07 11.29
N GLU A 103 -4.03 -3.37 11.11
CA GLU A 103 -2.96 -4.37 11.26
C GLU A 103 -1.93 -4.23 10.14
N LEU A 104 -2.39 -4.04 8.90
CA LEU A 104 -1.50 -3.77 7.77
C LEU A 104 -0.68 -2.48 7.98
N HIS A 105 -1.30 -1.41 8.50
CA HIS A 105 -0.58 -0.19 8.85
C HIS A 105 0.45 -0.42 9.98
N ALA A 106 0.14 -1.24 10.98
CA ALA A 106 1.07 -1.56 12.06
C ALA A 106 2.29 -2.33 11.53
N ASP A 107 2.10 -3.30 10.63
CA ASP A 107 3.16 -4.07 10.00
C ASP A 107 4.03 -3.20 9.09
N ILE A 108 3.44 -2.40 8.19
CA ILE A 108 4.17 -1.46 7.34
C ILE A 108 5.03 -0.52 8.18
N LYS A 109 4.48 -0.02 9.29
CA LYS A 109 5.22 0.85 10.20
C LYS A 109 6.37 0.12 10.92
N GLY A 110 6.19 -1.16 11.24
CA GLY A 110 7.23 -2.03 11.79
C GLY A 110 8.36 -2.26 10.79
N ASP A 111 8.01 -2.72 9.59
CA ASP A 111 8.95 -3.01 8.50
C ASP A 111 9.72 -1.76 8.08
N LEU A 112 9.05 -0.61 7.95
CA LEU A 112 9.72 0.66 7.66
C LEU A 112 10.74 1.01 8.74
N ARG A 113 10.39 0.83 10.02
CA ARG A 113 11.31 1.06 11.13
C ARG A 113 12.53 0.14 11.07
N ASP A 114 12.33 -1.14 10.77
CA ASP A 114 13.39 -2.15 10.71
C ASP A 114 14.31 -1.95 9.50
N MET A 115 13.77 -1.43 8.39
CA MET A 115 14.54 -0.98 7.23
C MET A 115 15.28 0.35 7.44
N GLY A 116 15.18 0.95 8.64
CA GLY A 116 15.87 2.20 9.00
C GLY A 116 15.10 3.47 8.65
N TYR A 117 13.89 3.37 8.13
CA TYR A 117 12.97 4.49 7.94
C TYR A 117 12.38 4.89 9.29
N ARG A 118 13.04 5.84 9.96
CA ARG A 118 12.68 6.24 11.32
C ARG A 118 11.51 7.23 11.29
N ARG A 119 10.44 6.92 12.01
CA ARG A 119 9.37 7.87 12.37
C ARG A 119 10.00 9.06 13.12
N LEU A 120 10.22 10.20 12.47
CA LEU A 120 10.54 11.44 13.19
C LEU A 120 9.24 12.06 13.73
N GLY A 121 8.68 11.40 14.75
CA GLY A 121 7.58 11.92 15.54
C GLY A 121 7.99 11.99 17.00
N GLY A 122 8.77 13.02 17.36
CA GLY A 122 9.01 13.41 18.76
C GLY A 122 10.48 13.47 19.18
N GLY A 123 11.13 14.60 18.91
CA GLY A 123 12.27 15.10 19.69
C GLY A 123 13.61 14.36 19.56
N SER A 124 14.33 14.58 18.46
CA SER A 124 15.77 14.30 18.41
C SER A 124 16.53 15.36 19.21
N ARG A 125 16.81 15.10 20.48
CA ARG A 125 18.02 15.65 21.11
C ARG A 125 19.19 14.80 20.66
N HIS A 126 20.07 15.38 19.86
CA HIS A 126 21.43 14.86 19.66
C HIS A 126 22.15 14.91 21.00
N ILE A 127 22.22 13.78 21.70
CA ILE A 127 23.25 13.56 22.71
C ILE A 127 24.40 12.88 21.97
N THR A 128 25.29 13.70 21.43
CA THR A 128 26.62 13.24 21.04
C THR A 128 27.36 12.95 22.33
N SER A 129 27.38 11.68 22.76
CA SER A 129 28.33 11.22 23.77
C SER A 129 29.72 11.20 23.14
N THR A 130 30.38 12.36 23.08
CA THR A 130 31.81 12.41 22.85
C THR A 130 32.49 12.17 24.18
N ASN A 131 33.18 11.04 24.25
CA ASN A 131 33.99 10.61 25.38
C ASN A 131 34.92 11.73 25.85
N PHE A 132 34.90 11.98 27.16
CA PHE A 132 36.03 12.54 27.88
C PHE A 132 37.23 11.61 27.67
N SER A 133 38.24 12.08 26.95
CA SER A 133 39.61 11.59 27.12
C SER A 133 40.36 12.69 27.88
N ASP A 134 40.49 12.43 29.18
CA ASP A 134 41.37 13.11 30.11
C ASP A 134 42.80 12.62 29.83
N SER A 135 43.72 13.52 29.44
CA SER A 135 45.19 13.42 29.56
C SER A 135 45.86 14.69 29.05
#